data_AF-A0A962I372-F1
#
_entry.id   AF-A0A962I372-F1
#
_cell.length_a   1.000
_cell.length_b   1.000
_cell.length_c   1.000
_cell.angle_alpha   90.00
_cell.angle_beta   90.00
_cell.angle_gamma   90.00
#
_symmetry.space_group_name_H-M   'P 1'
#
loop_
_entity.id
_entity.type
_entity.pdbx_description
1 polymer ?
#
loop_
_entity_poly.entity_id
_entity_poly.type
_entity_poly.pdbx_seq_one_letter_code
_entity_poly.pdbx_strand_id
1 'polypeptide(L)'
;PAISATYESNVKGLYIVGALGGYPLIKQAMNQGYEVVEYILGNTVEPADEPMLRAKFEKMPGFSTVAAALDRVQTSVPLLAQITPLQLREFMIDSEIRCPKPGSVIFKRNDYTNSFYSIVSGSVEVYLDDEGTRRLPLFPGEFFGEMSLISGRRRSATIVAGKDCVLVETPRRSMNKLINSVGAVKKLVDQCFMERAIRGRFGEDAAPELIKAVVASASLQQFRAGETLFNEGEEGDSLHLVRVGSLTISRTIGGREVVLSYVPAGNYVGEMALLGESKRTATARAAVKSETIRIEREAFQRLVEASPTLKLKLQMEYKQRTAQNISMQAAGSGGDVISFLVGQGLGEATDVLLIDEALCVRCDNCEKACAETHKGTSRLDREAGPTFANVHVPTSCRHCEHPHCMKDCPPDAIHRAPNGEVYIADNCIGCGNCQRNCPYGVIHMSAKKTKKPGLIQWLLFGAGPGPGEAPYDKATASEKKAVKCDMCKDLPGGAACVRACPTGAALRISPEDLPQYAFARR
;
A
#
# COMPACT_ATOMS: atom_id res chain seq x y z
N PRO A 1 19.19 -23.91 -26.17
CA PRO A 1 19.85 -25.09 -25.55
C PRO A 1 18.81 -25.89 -24.75
N ALA A 2 18.68 -27.19 -25.00
CA ALA A 2 18.04 -28.07 -24.02
C ALA A 2 18.95 -28.11 -22.79
N ILE A 3 18.40 -27.87 -21.61
CA ILE A 3 19.18 -27.88 -20.37
C ILE A 3 18.85 -29.16 -19.63
N SER A 4 19.89 -29.86 -19.24
CA SER A 4 19.81 -31.06 -18.43
C SER A 4 19.70 -30.70 -16.96
N ALA A 5 19.00 -31.53 -16.18
CA ALA A 5 19.00 -31.42 -14.72
C ALA A 5 20.35 -31.84 -14.11
N THR A 6 21.25 -32.42 -14.90
CA THR A 6 22.59 -32.83 -14.49
C THR A 6 23.66 -31.97 -15.14
N TYR A 7 24.77 -31.73 -14.42
CA TYR A 7 25.96 -31.13 -15.02
C TYR A 7 26.56 -32.09 -16.05
N GLU A 8 26.63 -31.64 -17.30
CA GLU A 8 27.19 -32.40 -18.41
C GLU A 8 28.54 -31.79 -18.81
N SER A 9 29.49 -32.64 -19.18
CA SER A 9 30.77 -32.21 -19.74
C SER A 9 31.23 -33.14 -20.84
N ASN A 10 31.72 -32.55 -21.93
CA ASN A 10 32.41 -33.24 -23.01
C ASN A 10 33.94 -33.24 -22.83
N VAL A 11 34.47 -32.59 -21.79
CA VAL A 11 35.90 -32.53 -21.45
C VAL A 11 36.09 -32.97 -20.00
N LYS A 12 36.71 -34.14 -19.79
CA LYS A 12 36.89 -34.73 -18.46
C LYS A 12 37.53 -33.72 -17.49
N GLY A 13 36.83 -33.43 -16.39
CA GLY A 13 37.29 -32.53 -15.32
C GLY A 13 37.05 -31.03 -15.57
N LEU A 14 36.53 -30.64 -16.74
CA LEU A 14 36.17 -29.26 -17.04
C LEU A 14 34.65 -29.13 -17.15
N TYR A 15 34.04 -28.33 -16.29
CA TYR A 15 32.59 -28.09 -16.29
C TYR A 15 32.33 -26.60 -16.47
N ILE A 16 31.43 -26.25 -17.40
CA ILE A 16 30.98 -24.86 -17.58
C ILE A 16 29.62 -24.73 -16.91
N VAL A 17 29.58 -23.97 -15.82
CA VAL A 17 28.37 -23.70 -15.06
C VAL A 17 27.83 -22.33 -15.44
N GLY A 18 26.58 -22.28 -15.90
CA GLY A 18 25.87 -21.06 -16.26
C GLY A 18 24.46 -21.06 -15.66
N ALA A 19 23.89 -19.87 -15.43
CA ALA A 19 22.53 -19.73 -14.94
C ALA A 19 21.58 -19.55 -16.12
N LEU A 20 20.43 -20.22 -16.07
CA LEU A 20 19.34 -19.97 -16.98
C LEU A 20 18.57 -18.72 -16.56
N GLY A 21 18.68 -17.68 -17.38
CA GLY A 21 17.99 -16.42 -17.16
C GLY A 21 18.78 -15.51 -16.23
N GLY A 22 18.75 -14.20 -16.52
CA GLY A 22 19.64 -13.16 -15.97
C GLY A 22 19.52 -12.89 -14.46
N TYR A 23 19.63 -13.93 -13.65
CA TYR A 23 19.78 -13.93 -12.21
C TYR A 23 21.27 -13.90 -11.86
N PRO A 24 21.65 -13.25 -10.76
CA PRO A 24 23.04 -13.10 -10.38
C PRO A 24 23.65 -14.47 -10.01
N LEU A 25 24.41 -15.04 -10.96
CA LEU A 25 25.29 -16.21 -10.80
C LEU A 25 26.14 -16.17 -9.53
N ILE A 26 26.57 -14.97 -9.10
CA ILE A 26 27.40 -14.77 -7.90
C ILE A 26 26.71 -15.26 -6.62
N LYS A 27 25.39 -15.09 -6.50
CA LYS A 27 24.69 -15.49 -5.26
C LYS A 27 24.48 -17.00 -5.15
N GLN A 28 24.39 -17.71 -6.27
CA GLN A 28 24.01 -19.12 -6.30
C GLN A 28 25.14 -20.04 -6.77
N ALA A 29 25.87 -19.72 -7.84
CA ALA A 29 26.94 -20.59 -8.35
C ALA A 29 28.29 -20.38 -7.63
N MET A 30 28.65 -19.14 -7.27
CA MET A 30 29.95 -18.88 -6.63
C MET A 30 29.97 -19.18 -5.12
N ASN A 31 28.83 -19.10 -4.43
CA ASN A 31 28.74 -19.44 -3.01
C ASN A 31 28.55 -20.95 -2.74
N GLN A 32 28.37 -21.76 -3.78
CA GLN A 32 28.07 -23.20 -3.66
C GLN A 32 29.04 -24.07 -4.48
N GLY A 33 30.29 -23.63 -4.64
CA GLY A 33 31.32 -24.44 -5.33
C GLY A 33 31.43 -25.86 -4.78
N TYR A 34 31.18 -26.03 -3.47
CA TYR A 34 31.04 -27.34 -2.84
C TYR A 34 29.88 -28.17 -3.43
N GLU A 35 28.65 -27.63 -3.48
CA GLU A 35 27.48 -28.36 -3.97
C GLU A 35 27.63 -28.77 -5.44
N VAL A 36 28.22 -27.89 -6.26
CA VAL A 36 28.54 -28.17 -7.67
C VAL A 36 29.53 -29.34 -7.78
N VAL A 37 30.60 -29.32 -7.00
CA VAL A 37 31.63 -30.38 -7.01
C VAL A 37 31.04 -31.70 -6.55
N GLU A 38 30.32 -31.72 -5.44
CA GLU A 38 29.68 -32.93 -4.91
C GLU A 38 28.68 -33.53 -5.92
N TYR A 39 27.86 -32.70 -6.58
CA TYR A 39 26.96 -33.17 -7.62
C TYR A 39 27.71 -33.78 -8.82
N ILE A 40 28.80 -33.14 -9.26
CA ILE A 40 29.68 -33.66 -10.32
C ILE A 40 30.28 -35.03 -9.93
N LEU A 41 30.57 -35.22 -8.64
CA LEU A 41 31.08 -36.49 -8.10
C LEU A 41 29.98 -37.55 -7.91
N GLY A 42 28.71 -37.21 -8.18
CA GLY A 42 27.56 -38.10 -8.02
C GLY A 42 27.01 -38.16 -6.59
N ASN A 43 27.50 -37.30 -5.69
CA ASN A 43 27.01 -37.22 -4.33
C ASN A 43 25.73 -36.38 -4.28
N THR A 44 24.76 -36.82 -3.47
CA THR A 44 23.52 -36.06 -3.26
C THR A 44 23.77 -34.97 -2.24
N VAL A 45 23.55 -33.72 -2.62
CA VAL A 45 23.68 -32.56 -1.72
C VAL A 45 22.31 -32.00 -1.43
N GLU A 46 21.98 -31.86 -0.15
CA GLU A 46 20.78 -31.15 0.28
C GLU A 46 20.99 -29.64 0.02
N PRO A 47 20.08 -28.95 -0.70
CA PRO A 47 20.22 -27.51 -0.94
C PRO A 47 20.31 -26.70 0.35
N ALA A 48 21.13 -25.65 0.38
CA ALA A 48 21.33 -24.82 1.57
C ALA A 48 20.04 -24.19 2.14
N ASP A 49 19.02 -23.97 1.31
CA ASP A 49 17.72 -23.44 1.71
C ASP A 49 16.73 -24.53 2.22
N GLU A 50 17.06 -25.81 2.05
CA GLU A 50 16.19 -26.93 2.45
C GLU A 50 15.83 -26.91 3.93
N PRO A 51 16.75 -26.69 4.90
CA PRO A 51 16.38 -26.63 6.32
C PRO A 51 15.40 -25.49 6.63
N MET A 52 15.56 -24.34 5.96
CA MET A 52 14.67 -23.19 6.13
C MET A 52 13.27 -23.49 5.58
N LEU A 53 13.20 -24.10 4.40
CA LEU A 53 11.92 -24.49 3.80
C LEU A 53 11.25 -25.61 4.58
N ARG A 54 12.00 -26.60 5.07
CA ARG A 54 11.51 -27.67 5.94
C ARG A 54 10.81 -27.09 7.18
N ALA A 55 11.47 -26.18 7.89
CA ALA A 55 10.89 -25.52 9.07
C ALA A 55 9.58 -24.75 8.77
N LYS A 56 9.43 -24.22 7.54
CA LYS A 56 8.18 -23.56 7.12
C LYS A 56 7.07 -24.57 6.79
N PHE A 57 7.40 -25.63 6.06
CA PHE A 57 6.43 -26.62 5.61
C PHE A 57 6.07 -27.66 6.67
N GLU A 58 6.83 -27.80 7.76
CA GLU A 58 6.51 -28.70 8.88
C GLU A 58 5.10 -28.49 9.46
N LYS A 59 4.58 -27.26 9.38
CA LYS A 59 3.22 -26.92 9.83
C LYS A 59 2.12 -27.40 8.88
N MET A 60 2.48 -27.75 7.65
CA MET A 60 1.54 -28.13 6.60
C MET A 60 1.01 -29.55 6.84
N PRO A 61 -0.32 -29.77 6.88
CA PRO A 61 -0.89 -31.09 7.03
C PRO A 61 -0.44 -32.03 5.91
N GLY A 62 0.09 -33.20 6.28
CA GLY A 62 0.61 -34.19 5.33
C GLY A 62 2.00 -33.86 4.75
N PHE A 63 2.76 -32.98 5.40
CA PHE A 63 4.15 -32.71 5.02
C PHE A 63 5.02 -33.96 5.13
N SER A 64 5.84 -34.22 4.11
CA SER A 64 6.79 -35.32 4.07
C SER A 64 8.19 -34.84 3.68
N THR A 65 8.32 -34.24 2.50
CA THR A 65 9.56 -33.62 2.00
C THR A 65 9.28 -32.24 1.45
N VAL A 66 10.30 -31.37 1.40
CA VAL A 66 10.17 -30.02 0.81
C VAL A 66 9.79 -30.13 -0.66
N ALA A 67 10.39 -31.07 -1.40
CA ALA A 67 10.05 -31.32 -2.81
C ALA A 67 8.56 -31.64 -3.00
N ALA A 68 7.99 -32.54 -2.20
CA ALA A 68 6.57 -32.87 -2.27
C ALA A 68 5.66 -31.70 -1.86
N ALA A 69 6.10 -30.89 -0.88
CA ALA A 69 5.35 -29.71 -0.45
C ALA A 69 5.34 -28.61 -1.53
N LEU A 70 6.49 -28.36 -2.18
CA LEU A 70 6.62 -27.42 -3.29
C LEU A 70 5.76 -27.85 -4.48
N ASP A 71 5.80 -29.14 -4.84
CA ASP A 71 4.97 -29.70 -5.90
C ASP A 71 3.48 -29.53 -5.58
N ARG A 72 3.06 -29.82 -4.34
CA ARG A 72 1.69 -29.58 -3.89
C ARG A 72 1.28 -28.11 -4.00
N VAL A 73 2.14 -27.17 -3.60
CA VAL A 73 1.85 -25.73 -3.73
C VAL A 73 1.71 -25.34 -5.20
N GLN A 74 2.63 -25.79 -6.05
CA GLN A 74 2.66 -25.42 -7.46
C GLN A 74 1.47 -25.99 -8.25
N THR A 75 1.07 -27.22 -7.95
CA THR A 75 -0.11 -27.87 -8.56
C THR A 75 -1.43 -27.30 -8.04
N SER A 76 -1.49 -26.93 -6.76
CA SER A 76 -2.72 -26.39 -6.16
C SER A 76 -2.95 -24.91 -6.43
N VAL A 77 -1.90 -24.15 -6.78
CA VAL A 77 -1.98 -22.69 -6.97
C VAL A 77 -1.60 -22.34 -8.42
N PRO A 78 -2.57 -22.19 -9.35
CA PRO A 78 -2.32 -21.87 -10.76
C PRO A 78 -1.46 -20.63 -10.97
N LEU A 79 -1.55 -19.66 -10.05
CA LEU A 79 -0.72 -18.46 -10.05
C LEU A 79 0.79 -18.78 -10.01
N LEU A 80 1.18 -19.87 -9.35
CA LEU A 80 2.58 -20.30 -9.18
C LEU A 80 2.97 -21.42 -10.16
N ALA A 81 2.05 -21.87 -11.02
CA ALA A 81 2.33 -22.94 -11.99
C ALA A 81 3.36 -22.53 -13.06
N GLN A 82 3.51 -21.23 -13.33
CA GLN A 82 4.34 -20.70 -14.41
C GLN A 82 5.73 -20.21 -13.96
N ILE A 83 6.11 -20.45 -12.70
CA ILE A 83 7.43 -20.08 -12.19
C ILE A 83 8.36 -21.29 -12.12
N THR A 84 9.66 -21.05 -12.27
CA THR A 84 10.65 -22.13 -12.21
C THR A 84 10.76 -22.69 -10.80
N PRO A 85 11.21 -23.95 -10.62
CA PRO A 85 11.42 -24.51 -9.28
C PRO A 85 12.32 -23.64 -8.40
N LEU A 86 13.35 -23.04 -8.99
CA LEU A 86 14.26 -22.12 -8.32
C LEU A 86 13.56 -20.84 -7.82
N GLN A 87 12.72 -20.23 -8.67
CA GLN A 87 11.91 -19.07 -8.30
C GLN A 87 10.91 -19.41 -7.21
N LEU A 88 10.30 -20.60 -7.27
CA LEU A 88 9.36 -21.07 -6.25
C LEU A 88 10.06 -21.22 -4.90
N ARG A 89 11.25 -21.82 -4.85
CA ARG A 89 12.03 -21.94 -3.60
C ARG A 89 12.34 -20.57 -3.01
N GLU A 90 12.88 -19.64 -3.79
CA GLU A 90 13.16 -18.26 -3.33
C GLU A 90 11.86 -17.57 -2.83
N PHE A 91 10.77 -17.72 -3.56
CA PHE A 91 9.47 -17.16 -3.19
C PHE A 91 8.93 -17.73 -1.87
N MET A 92 9.12 -19.03 -1.64
CA MET A 92 8.68 -19.71 -0.42
C MET A 92 9.58 -19.41 0.80
N ILE A 93 10.84 -19.04 0.60
CA ILE A 93 11.71 -18.53 1.69
C ILE A 93 11.13 -17.24 2.27
N ASP A 94 10.64 -16.34 1.41
CA ASP A 94 10.03 -15.09 1.86
C ASP A 94 8.58 -15.23 2.34
N SER A 95 7.89 -16.31 1.94
CA SER A 95 6.47 -16.56 2.26
C SER A 95 6.31 -17.43 3.52
N GLU A 96 5.15 -17.37 4.18
CA GLU A 96 4.84 -18.18 5.36
C GLU A 96 3.67 -19.13 5.11
N ILE A 97 3.78 -20.37 5.58
CA ILE A 97 2.67 -21.33 5.57
C ILE A 97 1.77 -21.06 6.77
N ARG A 98 0.50 -20.75 6.49
CA ARG A 98 -0.53 -20.56 7.51
C ARG A 98 -1.53 -21.71 7.46
N CYS A 99 -1.78 -22.32 8.62
CA CYS A 99 -2.80 -23.35 8.82
C CYS A 99 -3.81 -22.87 9.88
N PRO A 100 -4.61 -21.83 9.58
CA PRO A 100 -5.55 -21.25 10.53
C PRO A 100 -6.63 -22.26 10.95
N LYS A 101 -7.07 -22.15 12.21
CA LYS A 101 -8.23 -22.93 12.68
C LYS A 101 -9.51 -22.46 11.99
N PRO A 102 -10.49 -23.34 11.74
CA PRO A 102 -11.78 -22.94 11.19
C PRO A 102 -12.43 -21.85 12.05
N GLY A 103 -13.00 -20.83 11.41
CA GLY A 103 -13.60 -19.66 12.07
C GLY A 103 -12.59 -18.58 12.51
N SER A 104 -11.28 -18.79 12.35
CA SER A 104 -10.31 -17.74 12.67
C SER A 104 -10.27 -16.64 11.62
N VAL A 105 -10.21 -15.39 12.08
CA VAL A 105 -10.10 -14.22 11.21
C VAL A 105 -8.66 -14.09 10.72
N ILE A 106 -8.47 -14.07 9.41
CA ILE A 106 -7.15 -13.88 8.77
C ILE A 106 -6.81 -12.39 8.76
N PHE A 107 -7.74 -11.57 8.29
CA PHE A 107 -7.72 -10.12 8.45
C PHE A 107 -9.14 -9.56 8.42
N LYS A 108 -9.31 -8.37 8.99
CA LYS A 108 -10.58 -7.65 8.99
C LYS A 108 -10.65 -6.63 7.87
N ARG A 109 -11.88 -6.33 7.46
CA ARG A 109 -12.18 -5.17 6.63
C ARG A 109 -11.60 -3.92 7.30
N ASN A 110 -11.09 -3.01 6.47
CA ASN A 110 -10.43 -1.77 6.88
C ASN A 110 -9.03 -1.94 7.52
N ASP A 111 -8.49 -3.15 7.66
CA ASP A 111 -7.10 -3.32 8.07
C ASP A 111 -6.12 -2.78 7.00
N TYR A 112 -5.04 -2.15 7.43
CA TYR A 112 -3.89 -1.81 6.60
C TYR A 112 -2.85 -2.93 6.66
N THR A 113 -3.10 -4.00 5.93
CA THR A 113 -2.09 -5.03 5.67
C THR A 113 -1.99 -5.25 4.17
N ASN A 114 -0.81 -5.58 3.67
CA ASN A 114 -0.56 -5.72 2.23
C ASN A 114 -0.03 -7.11 1.85
N SER A 115 -0.13 -8.10 2.75
CA SER A 115 0.13 -9.50 2.43
C SER A 115 -0.86 -10.02 1.39
N PHE A 116 -0.36 -10.89 0.53
CA PHE A 116 -1.12 -11.65 -0.45
C PHE A 116 -1.27 -13.09 0.05
N TYR A 117 -2.41 -13.72 -0.20
CA TYR A 117 -2.68 -15.08 0.27
C TYR A 117 -3.11 -15.96 -0.88
N SER A 118 -2.44 -17.10 -1.07
CA SER A 118 -2.84 -18.15 -2.01
C SER A 118 -3.42 -19.33 -1.25
N ILE A 119 -4.55 -19.87 -1.71
CA ILE A 119 -5.23 -20.99 -1.07
C ILE A 119 -4.70 -22.30 -1.65
N VAL A 120 -4.02 -23.10 -0.81
CA VAL A 120 -3.47 -24.40 -1.21
C VAL A 120 -4.47 -25.53 -0.97
N SER A 121 -5.20 -25.49 0.14
CA SER A 121 -6.29 -26.43 0.43
C SER A 121 -7.33 -25.80 1.37
N GLY A 122 -8.50 -26.44 1.47
CA GLY A 122 -9.62 -25.95 2.29
C GLY A 122 -10.35 -24.79 1.61
N SER A 123 -10.97 -23.93 2.41
CA SER A 123 -11.67 -22.73 1.92
C SER A 123 -11.49 -21.54 2.85
N VAL A 124 -11.86 -20.36 2.37
CA VAL A 124 -12.07 -19.17 3.20
C VAL A 124 -13.41 -18.54 2.86
N GLU A 125 -14.01 -17.87 3.85
CA GLU A 125 -15.23 -17.08 3.68
C GLU A 125 -14.88 -15.59 3.63
N VAL A 126 -15.35 -14.90 2.60
CA VAL A 126 -15.14 -13.46 2.38
C VAL A 126 -16.39 -12.69 2.77
N TYR A 127 -16.31 -11.89 3.82
CA TYR A 127 -17.39 -11.02 4.29
C TYR A 127 -17.21 -9.60 3.74
N LEU A 128 -18.14 -9.16 2.90
CA LEU A 128 -18.07 -7.88 2.19
C LEU A 128 -18.67 -6.70 2.98
N ASP A 129 -19.46 -7.00 4.01
CA ASP A 129 -20.06 -6.04 4.93
C ASP A 129 -19.83 -6.45 6.38
N ASP A 130 -20.04 -5.50 7.29
CA ASP A 130 -19.79 -5.68 8.72
C ASP A 130 -20.92 -6.47 9.40
N GLU A 131 -22.11 -6.49 8.80
CA GLU A 131 -23.28 -7.24 9.27
C GLU A 131 -23.19 -8.75 8.95
N GLY A 132 -22.24 -9.12 8.09
CA GLY A 132 -22.00 -10.48 7.62
C GLY A 132 -23.06 -11.02 6.67
N THR A 133 -23.91 -10.15 6.11
CA THR A 133 -25.01 -10.56 5.23
C THR A 133 -24.52 -11.02 3.86
N ARG A 134 -23.43 -10.41 3.37
CA ARG A 134 -22.81 -10.74 2.09
C ARG A 134 -21.53 -11.53 2.31
N ARG A 135 -21.60 -12.82 1.95
CA ARG A 135 -20.45 -13.74 1.98
C ARG A 135 -20.21 -14.44 0.65
N LEU A 136 -18.93 -14.65 0.34
CA LEU A 136 -18.48 -15.40 -0.83
C LEU A 136 -17.39 -16.39 -0.40
N PRO A 137 -17.51 -17.69 -0.73
CA PRO A 137 -16.43 -18.63 -0.49
C PRO A 137 -15.32 -18.45 -1.53
N LEU A 138 -14.08 -18.69 -1.13
CA LEU A 138 -12.95 -18.92 -2.02
C LEU A 138 -12.33 -20.30 -1.76
N PHE A 139 -11.87 -20.94 -2.83
CA PHE A 139 -11.46 -22.33 -2.87
C PHE A 139 -9.99 -22.51 -3.28
N PRO A 140 -9.43 -23.74 -3.21
CA PRO A 140 -8.05 -23.99 -3.59
C PRO A 140 -7.76 -23.53 -5.03
N GLY A 141 -6.60 -22.91 -5.22
CA GLY A 141 -6.19 -22.28 -6.47
C GLY A 141 -6.59 -20.81 -6.60
N GLU A 142 -7.55 -20.34 -5.81
CA GLU A 142 -7.85 -18.92 -5.70
C GLU A 142 -6.93 -18.21 -4.71
N PHE A 143 -6.95 -16.88 -4.75
CA PHE A 143 -6.14 -16.03 -3.89
C PHE A 143 -6.94 -14.81 -3.41
N PHE A 144 -6.43 -14.14 -2.38
CA PHE A 144 -7.02 -12.91 -1.87
C PHE A 144 -5.97 -11.96 -1.29
N GLY A 145 -6.38 -10.70 -1.15
CA GLY A 145 -5.54 -9.62 -0.62
C GLY A 145 -4.83 -8.80 -1.71
N GLU A 146 -5.00 -9.17 -2.97
CA GLU A 146 -4.51 -8.45 -4.16
C GLU A 146 -5.04 -7.02 -4.24
N MET A 147 -6.27 -6.76 -3.78
CA MET A 147 -6.86 -5.43 -3.85
C MET A 147 -6.03 -4.41 -3.06
N SER A 148 -5.73 -4.72 -1.80
CA SER A 148 -4.92 -3.85 -0.93
C SER A 148 -3.44 -3.84 -1.34
N LEU A 149 -2.92 -4.99 -1.79
CA LEU A 149 -1.55 -5.06 -2.31
C LEU A 149 -1.37 -4.13 -3.51
N ILE A 150 -2.32 -4.09 -4.43
CA ILE A 150 -2.18 -3.27 -5.63
C ILE A 150 -2.51 -1.81 -5.33
N SER A 151 -3.69 -1.54 -4.77
CA SER A 151 -4.15 -0.16 -4.53
C SER A 151 -3.43 0.55 -3.38
N GLY A 152 -2.87 -0.18 -2.41
CA GLY A 152 -2.30 0.39 -1.18
C GLY A 152 -3.35 0.75 -0.11
N ARG A 153 -4.64 0.64 -0.45
CA ARG A 153 -5.78 0.88 0.45
C ARG A 153 -5.92 -0.20 1.50
N ARG A 154 -6.82 0.06 2.45
CA ARG A 154 -7.27 -0.90 3.46
C ARG A 154 -7.95 -2.13 2.82
N ARG A 155 -8.05 -3.21 3.57
CA ARG A 155 -8.76 -4.43 3.17
C ARG A 155 -10.23 -4.12 2.86
N SER A 156 -10.70 -4.57 1.71
CA SER A 156 -12.08 -4.36 1.24
C SER A 156 -13.10 -5.26 1.93
N ALA A 157 -12.65 -6.34 2.56
CA ALA A 157 -13.47 -7.39 3.15
C ALA A 157 -12.79 -8.01 4.39
N THR A 158 -13.57 -8.68 5.23
CA THR A 158 -13.07 -9.55 6.31
C THR A 158 -12.93 -10.97 5.77
N ILE A 159 -11.83 -11.66 6.06
CA ILE A 159 -11.61 -13.05 5.63
C ILE A 159 -11.56 -13.97 6.83
N VAL A 160 -12.34 -15.04 6.80
CA VAL A 160 -12.41 -16.05 7.85
C VAL A 160 -12.02 -17.40 7.28
N ALA A 161 -11.15 -18.12 7.99
CA ALA A 161 -10.71 -19.45 7.57
C ALA A 161 -11.84 -20.49 7.66
N GLY A 162 -11.99 -21.28 6.59
CA GLY A 162 -12.85 -22.46 6.56
C GLY A 162 -12.18 -23.70 7.14
N LYS A 163 -12.72 -24.88 6.82
CA LYS A 163 -12.13 -26.17 7.22
C LYS A 163 -10.89 -26.48 6.41
N ASP A 164 -9.90 -27.11 7.06
CA ASP A 164 -8.65 -27.62 6.45
C ASP A 164 -7.90 -26.59 5.60
N CYS A 165 -7.97 -25.33 6.03
CA CYS A 165 -7.43 -24.18 5.32
C CYS A 165 -5.90 -24.15 5.42
N VAL A 166 -5.23 -24.21 4.27
CA VAL A 166 -3.78 -24.04 4.16
C VAL A 166 -3.51 -22.91 3.18
N LEU A 167 -2.77 -21.90 3.64
CA LEU A 167 -2.50 -20.69 2.89
C LEU A 167 -0.99 -20.45 2.78
N VAL A 168 -0.59 -19.91 1.63
CA VAL A 168 0.72 -19.26 1.48
C VAL A 168 0.50 -17.77 1.68
N GLU A 169 0.99 -17.21 2.79
CA GLU A 169 1.04 -15.76 3.00
C GLU A 169 2.35 -15.21 2.42
N THR A 170 2.23 -14.33 1.44
CA THR A 170 3.36 -13.70 0.76
C THR A 170 3.43 -12.20 1.07
N PRO A 171 4.57 -11.69 1.56
CA PRO A 171 4.78 -10.26 1.76
C PRO A 171 4.67 -9.46 0.46
N ARG A 172 4.24 -8.18 0.57
CA ARG A 172 4.09 -7.27 -0.58
C ARG A 172 5.34 -7.21 -1.46
N ARG A 173 6.54 -7.16 -0.86
CA ARG A 173 7.81 -7.06 -1.60
C ARG A 173 8.00 -8.24 -2.54
N SER A 174 7.86 -9.45 -2.02
CA SER A 174 8.09 -10.69 -2.77
C SER A 174 7.02 -10.90 -3.83
N MET A 175 5.76 -10.57 -3.52
CA MET A 175 4.69 -10.63 -4.51
C MET A 175 4.84 -9.59 -5.63
N ASN A 176 5.25 -8.35 -5.30
CA ASN A 176 5.55 -7.34 -6.34
C ASN A 176 6.73 -7.74 -7.21
N LYS A 177 7.77 -8.35 -6.65
CA LYS A 177 8.88 -8.92 -7.42
C LYS A 177 8.35 -9.98 -8.40
N LEU A 178 7.52 -10.90 -7.92
CA LEU A 178 6.90 -11.93 -8.75
C LEU A 178 6.06 -11.35 -9.90
N ILE A 179 5.16 -10.41 -9.61
CA ILE A 179 4.30 -9.74 -10.61
C ILE A 179 5.14 -9.04 -11.67
N ASN A 180 6.22 -8.36 -11.27
CA ASN A 180 7.08 -7.62 -12.20
C ASN A 180 7.97 -8.55 -13.03
N SER A 181 8.34 -9.72 -12.50
CA SER A 181 9.24 -10.66 -13.16
C SER A 181 8.53 -11.69 -14.03
N VAL A 182 7.25 -11.99 -13.78
CA VAL A 182 6.51 -13.06 -14.46
C VAL A 182 5.22 -12.52 -15.07
N GLY A 183 5.22 -12.31 -16.39
CA GLY A 183 4.09 -11.72 -17.11
C GLY A 183 2.77 -12.49 -16.99
N ALA A 184 2.81 -13.82 -16.87
CA ALA A 184 1.63 -14.65 -16.64
C ALA A 184 0.98 -14.36 -15.28
N VAL A 185 1.78 -14.24 -14.22
CA VAL A 185 1.33 -13.85 -12.87
C VAL A 185 0.68 -12.47 -12.92
N LYS A 186 1.33 -11.51 -13.56
CA LYS A 186 0.78 -10.15 -13.71
C LYS A 186 -0.61 -10.16 -14.35
N LYS A 187 -0.79 -10.87 -15.47
CA LYS A 187 -2.07 -10.97 -16.18
C LYS A 187 -3.17 -11.56 -15.28
N LEU A 188 -2.90 -12.66 -14.58
CA LEU A 188 -3.87 -13.30 -13.69
C LEU A 188 -4.28 -12.38 -12.53
N VAL A 189 -3.31 -11.72 -11.90
CA VAL A 189 -3.57 -10.79 -10.79
C VAL A 189 -4.35 -9.56 -11.27
N ASP A 190 -4.00 -9.00 -12.43
CA ASP A 190 -4.70 -7.87 -13.03
C ASP A 190 -6.15 -8.22 -13.37
N GLN A 191 -6.38 -9.36 -14.02
CA GLN A 191 -7.72 -9.81 -14.38
C GLN A 191 -8.59 -10.05 -13.15
N CYS A 192 -8.06 -10.72 -12.13
CA CYS A 192 -8.78 -10.95 -10.87
C CYS A 192 -9.10 -9.64 -10.16
N PHE A 193 -8.15 -8.70 -10.11
CA PHE A 193 -8.38 -7.36 -9.55
C PHE A 193 -9.50 -6.64 -10.30
N MET A 194 -9.46 -6.62 -11.63
CA MET A 194 -10.47 -5.95 -12.46
C MET A 194 -11.86 -6.54 -12.23
N GLU A 195 -11.97 -7.87 -12.23
CA GLU A 195 -13.23 -8.56 -11.99
C GLU A 195 -13.82 -8.20 -10.62
N ARG A 196 -13.00 -8.27 -9.56
CA ARG A 196 -13.44 -7.94 -8.19
C ARG A 196 -13.77 -6.47 -8.01
N ALA A 197 -12.99 -5.58 -8.61
CA ALA A 197 -13.21 -4.13 -8.54
C ALA A 197 -14.51 -3.72 -9.28
N ILE A 198 -14.74 -4.25 -10.49
CA ILE A 198 -15.94 -4.00 -11.27
C ILE A 198 -17.17 -4.62 -10.59
N ARG A 199 -17.08 -5.88 -10.17
CA ARG A 199 -18.17 -6.55 -9.44
C ARG A 199 -18.54 -5.79 -8.16
N GLY A 200 -17.54 -5.41 -7.36
CA GLY A 200 -17.75 -4.71 -6.10
C GLY A 200 -18.31 -3.29 -6.24
N ARG A 201 -18.10 -2.61 -7.38
CA ARG A 201 -18.60 -1.24 -7.59
C ARG A 201 -19.87 -1.14 -8.43
N PHE A 202 -19.97 -1.98 -9.45
CA PHE A 202 -21.00 -1.88 -10.49
C PHE A 202 -21.82 -3.17 -10.64
N GLY A 203 -21.38 -4.28 -10.09
CA GLY A 203 -21.88 -5.60 -10.45
C GLY A 203 -22.50 -6.39 -9.31
N GLU A 204 -23.02 -5.74 -8.26
CA GLU A 204 -23.56 -6.46 -7.10
C GLU A 204 -24.68 -7.44 -7.48
N ASP A 205 -25.56 -7.04 -8.40
CA ASP A 205 -26.67 -7.85 -8.91
C ASP A 205 -26.42 -8.40 -10.33
N ALA A 206 -25.25 -8.12 -10.91
CA ALA A 206 -24.97 -8.49 -12.29
C ALA A 206 -24.53 -9.95 -12.40
N ALA A 207 -24.98 -10.64 -13.46
CA ALA A 207 -24.56 -12.01 -13.74
C ALA A 207 -23.03 -12.11 -13.90
N PRO A 208 -22.36 -13.15 -13.37
CA PRO A 208 -20.91 -13.33 -13.49
C PRO A 208 -20.39 -13.26 -14.93
N GLU A 209 -21.18 -13.73 -15.90
CA GLU A 209 -20.87 -13.74 -17.33
C GLU A 209 -20.79 -12.32 -17.89
N LEU A 210 -21.69 -11.43 -17.45
CA LEU A 210 -21.68 -10.03 -17.84
C LEU A 210 -20.43 -9.32 -17.29
N ILE A 211 -20.07 -9.59 -16.03
CA ILE A 211 -18.85 -9.03 -15.43
C ILE A 211 -17.62 -9.47 -16.20
N LYS A 212 -17.51 -10.77 -16.53
CA LYS A 212 -16.41 -11.29 -17.35
C LYS A 212 -16.34 -10.63 -18.71
N ALA A 213 -17.48 -10.42 -19.37
CA ALA A 213 -17.53 -9.72 -20.66
C ALA A 213 -17.06 -8.27 -20.56
N VAL A 214 -17.44 -7.55 -19.51
CA VAL A 214 -16.99 -6.16 -19.27
C VAL A 214 -15.49 -6.11 -18.95
N VAL A 215 -15.00 -7.03 -18.12
CA VAL A 215 -13.56 -7.14 -17.81
C VAL A 215 -12.76 -7.40 -19.08
N ALA A 216 -13.26 -8.24 -19.99
CA ALA A 216 -12.58 -8.55 -21.25
C ALA A 216 -12.48 -7.35 -22.21
N SER A 217 -13.43 -6.41 -22.16
CA SER A 217 -13.39 -5.17 -22.94
C SER A 217 -12.73 -3.99 -22.21
N ALA A 218 -12.48 -4.12 -20.90
CA ALA A 218 -11.86 -3.07 -20.12
C ALA A 218 -10.33 -3.04 -20.32
N SER A 219 -9.72 -1.86 -20.18
CA SER A 219 -8.27 -1.69 -20.32
C SER A 219 -7.67 -0.97 -19.13
N LEU A 220 -6.41 -1.29 -18.81
CA LEU A 220 -5.64 -0.57 -17.80
C LEU A 220 -4.91 0.61 -18.46
N GLN A 221 -5.09 1.80 -17.90
CA GLN A 221 -4.41 3.01 -18.34
C GLN A 221 -3.58 3.60 -17.19
N GLN A 222 -2.35 4.00 -17.51
CA GLN A 222 -1.39 4.54 -16.55
C GLN A 222 -1.16 6.01 -16.81
N PHE A 223 -1.09 6.78 -15.74
CA PHE A 223 -0.93 8.23 -15.76
C PHE A 223 0.21 8.65 -14.83
N ARG A 224 1.05 9.58 -15.30
CA ARG A 224 2.03 10.29 -14.47
C ARG A 224 1.32 11.33 -13.62
N ALA A 225 1.96 11.76 -12.52
CA ALA A 225 1.44 12.86 -11.72
C ALA A 225 1.31 14.12 -12.61
N GLY A 226 0.16 14.79 -12.54
CA GLY A 226 -0.20 15.95 -13.36
C GLY A 226 -0.76 15.61 -14.75
N GLU A 227 -0.75 14.35 -15.19
CA GLU A 227 -1.27 13.97 -16.50
C GLU A 227 -2.81 14.02 -16.55
N THR A 228 -3.36 14.60 -17.62
CA THR A 228 -4.81 14.73 -17.82
C THR A 228 -5.38 13.40 -18.32
N LEU A 229 -6.49 12.94 -17.72
CA LEU A 229 -7.28 11.81 -18.23
C LEU A 229 -8.24 12.25 -19.33
N PHE A 230 -8.97 13.34 -19.09
CA PHE A 230 -9.87 14.00 -20.03
C PHE A 230 -10.12 15.45 -19.59
N ASN A 231 -10.45 16.33 -20.54
CA ASN A 231 -10.75 17.74 -20.27
C ASN A 231 -12.25 18.00 -20.19
N GLU A 232 -12.62 19.06 -19.46
CA GLU A 232 -13.97 19.63 -19.51
C GLU A 232 -14.39 19.95 -20.96
N GLY A 233 -15.61 19.55 -21.33
CA GLY A 233 -16.19 19.78 -22.65
C GLY A 233 -15.90 18.72 -23.71
N GLU A 234 -14.95 17.80 -23.48
CA GLU A 234 -14.70 16.66 -24.37
C GLU A 234 -15.88 15.68 -24.39
N GLU A 235 -16.01 14.86 -25.44
CA GLU A 235 -16.99 13.77 -25.44
C GLU A 235 -16.58 12.70 -24.43
N GLY A 236 -17.52 12.26 -23.60
CA GLY A 236 -17.32 11.18 -22.64
C GLY A 236 -17.68 9.85 -23.25
N ASP A 237 -16.67 9.05 -23.59
CA ASP A 237 -16.83 7.73 -24.21
C ASP A 237 -16.61 6.57 -23.22
N SER A 238 -16.22 6.90 -21.99
CA SER A 238 -15.71 5.90 -21.05
C SER A 238 -15.79 6.35 -19.59
N LEU A 239 -15.84 5.36 -18.70
CA LEU A 239 -15.71 5.49 -17.26
C LEU A 239 -14.29 5.07 -16.85
N HIS A 240 -13.70 5.76 -15.88
CA HIS A 240 -12.41 5.37 -15.30
C HIS A 240 -12.59 5.01 -13.82
N LEU A 241 -12.36 3.75 -13.47
CA LEU A 241 -12.28 3.28 -12.08
C LEU A 241 -10.82 3.34 -11.62
N VAL A 242 -10.50 4.18 -10.63
CA VAL A 242 -9.14 4.36 -10.11
C VAL A 242 -8.71 3.10 -9.37
N ARG A 243 -7.64 2.46 -9.84
CA ARG A 243 -7.06 1.23 -9.28
C ARG A 243 -5.87 1.51 -8.36
N VAL A 244 -5.02 2.46 -8.74
CA VAL A 244 -3.85 2.92 -7.99
C VAL A 244 -3.80 4.44 -8.05
N GLY A 245 -3.38 5.06 -6.95
CA GLY A 245 -3.21 6.51 -6.87
C GLY A 245 -4.55 7.24 -6.76
N SER A 246 -4.61 8.43 -7.35
CA SER A 246 -5.71 9.35 -7.15
C SER A 246 -5.77 10.45 -8.20
N LEU A 247 -6.96 11.03 -8.35
CA LEU A 247 -7.28 12.05 -9.34
C LEU A 247 -7.80 13.33 -8.66
N THR A 248 -7.60 14.46 -9.30
CA THR A 248 -8.28 15.73 -9.02
C THR A 248 -9.30 16.02 -10.09
N ILE A 249 -10.49 16.46 -9.69
CA ILE A 249 -11.53 16.99 -10.56
C ILE A 249 -11.51 18.49 -10.48
N SER A 250 -11.43 19.16 -11.62
CA SER A 250 -11.32 20.62 -11.69
C SER A 250 -12.16 21.22 -12.82
N ARG A 251 -12.52 22.50 -12.69
CA ARG A 251 -13.22 23.26 -13.73
C ARG A 251 -12.59 24.61 -13.93
N THR A 252 -12.75 25.18 -15.12
CA THR A 252 -12.31 26.54 -15.40
C THR A 252 -13.40 27.54 -15.00
N ILE A 253 -13.16 28.32 -13.95
CA ILE A 253 -14.10 29.33 -13.43
C ILE A 253 -13.39 30.69 -13.45
N GLY A 254 -13.95 31.67 -14.15
CA GLY A 254 -13.35 33.01 -14.25
C GLY A 254 -11.92 33.01 -14.82
N GLY A 255 -11.61 32.06 -15.72
CA GLY A 255 -10.27 31.91 -16.31
C GLY A 255 -9.23 31.23 -15.42
N ARG A 256 -9.61 30.70 -14.25
CA ARG A 256 -8.73 29.94 -13.35
C ARG A 256 -9.22 28.50 -13.21
N GLU A 257 -8.29 27.55 -13.13
CA GLU A 257 -8.59 26.14 -12.84
C GLU A 257 -8.83 25.99 -11.33
N VAL A 258 -10.04 25.58 -10.96
CA VAL A 258 -10.46 25.39 -9.57
C VAL A 258 -10.68 23.91 -9.32
N VAL A 259 -9.96 23.32 -8.36
CA VAL A 259 -10.14 21.93 -7.95
C VAL A 259 -11.42 21.80 -7.13
N LEU A 260 -12.35 20.99 -7.62
CA LEU A 260 -13.66 20.75 -7.01
C LEU A 260 -13.61 19.58 -6.04
N SER A 261 -12.92 18.50 -6.41
CA SER A 261 -12.88 17.28 -5.61
C SER A 261 -11.65 16.42 -5.87
N TYR A 262 -11.44 15.49 -4.96
CA TYR A 262 -10.37 14.51 -4.98
C TYR A 262 -10.97 13.10 -5.04
N VAL A 263 -10.42 12.24 -5.90
CA VAL A 263 -10.95 10.90 -6.16
C VAL A 263 -9.85 9.86 -6.00
N PRO A 264 -9.80 9.12 -4.88
CA PRO A 264 -8.76 8.13 -4.64
C PRO A 264 -9.11 6.76 -5.25
N ALA A 265 -8.13 5.84 -5.23
CA ALA A 265 -8.30 4.45 -5.62
C ALA A 265 -9.56 3.80 -5.01
N GLY A 266 -10.17 2.91 -5.78
CA GLY A 266 -11.46 2.30 -5.48
C GLY A 266 -12.66 3.16 -5.84
N ASN A 267 -12.50 4.43 -6.26
CA ASN A 267 -13.59 5.28 -6.76
C ASN A 267 -13.43 5.55 -8.26
N TYR A 268 -14.44 6.17 -8.88
CA TYR A 268 -14.49 6.36 -10.32
C TYR A 268 -14.87 7.79 -10.74
N VAL A 269 -14.55 8.09 -11.98
CA VAL A 269 -14.84 9.36 -12.66
C VAL A 269 -15.36 9.11 -14.07
N GLY A 270 -16.08 10.09 -14.60
CA GLY A 270 -16.58 10.08 -15.98
C GLY A 270 -18.01 9.57 -16.14
N GLU A 271 -18.65 9.13 -15.05
CA GLU A 271 -20.02 8.61 -15.05
C GLU A 271 -21.04 9.67 -15.50
N MET A 272 -20.80 10.95 -15.20
CA MET A 272 -21.72 12.03 -15.53
C MET A 272 -21.97 12.11 -17.04
N ALA A 273 -20.91 11.93 -17.84
CA ALA A 273 -21.00 11.98 -19.29
C ALA A 273 -21.69 10.74 -19.90
N LEU A 274 -21.73 9.63 -19.14
CA LEU A 274 -22.38 8.39 -19.57
C LEU A 274 -23.86 8.34 -19.20
N LEU A 275 -24.26 9.04 -18.14
CA LEU A 275 -25.63 9.07 -17.62
C LEU A 275 -26.43 10.31 -18.02
N GLY A 276 -25.75 11.43 -18.29
CA GLY A 276 -26.35 12.72 -18.61
C GLY A 276 -26.01 13.18 -20.03
N GLU A 277 -25.62 14.44 -20.16
CA GLU A 277 -25.11 14.99 -21.43
C GLU A 277 -23.82 14.26 -21.82
N SER A 278 -23.61 13.95 -23.10
CA SER A 278 -22.49 13.14 -23.54
C SER A 278 -21.11 13.75 -23.26
N LYS A 279 -21.04 15.02 -22.84
CA LYS A 279 -19.80 15.77 -22.60
C LYS A 279 -19.29 15.66 -21.17
N ARG A 280 -17.97 15.73 -21.02
CA ARG A 280 -17.26 15.81 -19.73
C ARG A 280 -17.61 17.13 -19.04
N THR A 281 -18.12 17.03 -17.81
CA THR A 281 -18.54 18.20 -17.01
C THR A 281 -17.38 18.90 -16.29
N ALA A 282 -16.20 18.26 -16.23
CA ALA A 282 -15.01 18.73 -15.54
C ALA A 282 -13.76 18.04 -16.09
N THR A 283 -12.60 18.63 -15.86
CA THR A 283 -11.28 18.05 -16.16
C THR A 283 -10.87 17.10 -15.06
N ALA A 284 -10.44 15.88 -15.43
CA ALA A 284 -9.85 14.91 -14.51
C ALA A 284 -8.34 14.80 -14.74
N ARG A 285 -7.53 14.96 -13.69
CA ARG A 285 -6.07 14.93 -13.74
C ARG A 285 -5.52 14.00 -12.67
N ALA A 286 -4.47 13.25 -12.97
CA ALA A 286 -3.80 12.40 -11.99
C ALA A 286 -3.08 13.26 -10.93
N ALA A 287 -3.48 13.14 -9.67
CA ALA A 287 -2.88 13.88 -8.55
C ALA A 287 -1.49 13.32 -8.20
N VAL A 288 -1.34 11.99 -8.32
CA VAL A 288 -0.11 11.24 -8.17
C VAL A 288 0.00 10.23 -9.32
N LYS A 289 1.09 9.45 -9.39
CA LYS A 289 1.18 8.33 -10.33
C LYS A 289 -0.03 7.40 -10.14
N SER A 290 -0.86 7.27 -11.17
CA SER A 290 -2.17 6.62 -11.06
C SER A 290 -2.38 5.59 -12.15
N GLU A 291 -3.22 4.60 -11.86
CA GLU A 291 -3.68 3.60 -12.83
C GLU A 291 -5.20 3.49 -12.74
N THR A 292 -5.88 3.46 -13.88
CA THR A 292 -7.35 3.32 -13.95
C THR A 292 -7.75 2.14 -14.81
N ILE A 293 -8.86 1.51 -14.45
CA ILE A 293 -9.60 0.59 -15.31
C ILE A 293 -10.55 1.42 -16.16
N ARG A 294 -10.26 1.56 -17.45
CA ARG A 294 -11.15 2.21 -18.44
C ARG A 294 -12.21 1.22 -18.88
N ILE A 295 -13.47 1.58 -18.68
CA ILE A 295 -14.66 0.83 -19.11
C ILE A 295 -15.37 1.66 -20.18
N GLU A 296 -15.56 1.10 -21.36
CA GLU A 296 -16.21 1.79 -22.47
C GLU A 296 -17.71 2.02 -22.20
N ARG A 297 -18.26 3.07 -22.81
CA ARG A 297 -19.66 3.48 -22.66
C ARG A 297 -20.62 2.31 -22.83
N GLU A 298 -20.47 1.52 -23.89
CA GLU A 298 -21.37 0.42 -24.22
C GLU A 298 -21.29 -0.68 -23.15
N ALA A 299 -20.09 -0.99 -22.67
CA ALA A 299 -19.88 -1.97 -21.61
C ALA A 299 -20.47 -1.51 -20.27
N PHE A 300 -20.33 -0.22 -19.96
CA PHE A 300 -20.92 0.38 -18.76
C PHE A 300 -22.44 0.44 -18.83
N GLN A 301 -23.02 0.82 -19.97
CA GLN A 301 -24.48 0.87 -20.16
C GLN A 301 -25.11 -0.51 -19.95
N ARG A 302 -24.49 -1.59 -20.45
CA ARG A 302 -24.96 -2.96 -20.17
C ARG A 302 -24.98 -3.29 -18.67
N LEU A 303 -24.01 -2.81 -17.89
CA LEU A 303 -24.02 -2.99 -16.43
C LEU A 303 -25.18 -2.23 -15.77
N VAL A 304 -25.42 -0.99 -16.20
CA VAL A 304 -26.51 -0.15 -15.68
C VAL A 304 -27.88 -0.71 -16.02
N GLU A 305 -28.05 -1.25 -17.23
CA GLU A 305 -29.29 -1.89 -17.65
C GLU A 305 -29.56 -3.20 -16.91
N ALA A 306 -28.51 -3.97 -16.62
CA ALA A 306 -28.62 -5.25 -15.92
C ALA A 306 -28.88 -5.10 -14.41
N SER A 307 -28.63 -3.93 -13.80
CA SER A 307 -28.83 -3.70 -12.37
C SER A 307 -29.65 -2.44 -12.09
N PRO A 308 -30.96 -2.58 -11.80
CA PRO A 308 -31.80 -1.45 -11.36
C PRO A 308 -31.25 -0.75 -10.11
N THR A 309 -30.67 -1.52 -9.18
CA THR A 309 -30.01 -1.00 -7.97
C THR A 309 -28.85 -0.08 -8.33
N LEU A 310 -27.99 -0.50 -9.27
CA LEU A 310 -26.89 0.33 -9.75
C LEU A 310 -27.40 1.62 -10.39
N LYS A 311 -28.43 1.53 -11.24
CA LYS A 311 -29.02 2.69 -11.91
C LYS A 311 -29.51 3.73 -10.91
N LEU A 312 -30.25 3.30 -9.88
CA LEU A 312 -30.74 4.20 -8.82
C LEU A 312 -29.59 4.85 -8.04
N LYS A 313 -28.59 4.05 -7.65
CA LYS A 313 -27.40 4.55 -6.95
C LYS A 313 -26.66 5.61 -7.77
N LEU A 314 -26.43 5.33 -9.05
CA LEU A 314 -25.77 6.25 -9.98
C LEU A 314 -26.57 7.55 -10.18
N GLN A 315 -27.89 7.48 -10.25
CA GLN A 315 -28.75 8.67 -10.35
C GLN A 315 -28.66 9.55 -9.09
N MET A 316 -28.59 8.93 -7.90
CA MET A 316 -28.41 9.67 -6.64
C MET A 316 -27.05 10.34 -6.56
N GLU A 317 -25.98 9.62 -6.92
CA GLU A 317 -24.63 10.17 -6.98
C GLU A 317 -24.52 11.31 -8.02
N TYR A 318 -25.16 11.16 -9.18
CA TYR A 318 -25.22 12.20 -10.22
C TYR A 318 -25.85 13.49 -9.67
N LYS A 319 -26.98 13.39 -8.96
CA LYS A 319 -27.65 14.54 -8.34
C LYS A 319 -26.76 15.21 -7.29
N GLN A 320 -26.10 14.43 -6.43
CA GLN A 320 -25.20 14.94 -5.42
C GLN A 320 -24.01 15.68 -6.03
N ARG A 321 -23.32 15.08 -7.02
CA ARG A 321 -22.18 15.69 -7.71
C ARG A 321 -22.57 16.96 -8.44
N THR A 322 -23.75 16.98 -9.08
CA THR A 322 -24.27 18.18 -9.75
C THR A 322 -24.50 19.31 -8.75
N ALA A 323 -25.15 19.04 -7.61
CA ALA A 323 -25.37 20.03 -6.56
C ALA A 323 -24.05 20.55 -5.96
N GLN A 324 -23.08 19.66 -5.70
CA GLN A 324 -21.75 20.02 -5.21
C GLN A 324 -21.01 20.93 -6.20
N ASN A 325 -21.04 20.60 -7.50
CA ASN A 325 -20.39 21.41 -8.54
C ASN A 325 -20.98 22.82 -8.61
N ILE A 326 -22.30 22.98 -8.51
CA ILE A 326 -22.97 24.29 -8.49
C ILE A 326 -22.59 25.08 -7.24
N SER A 327 -22.61 24.43 -6.06
CA SER A 327 -22.17 25.04 -4.79
C SER A 327 -20.72 25.55 -4.86
N MET A 328 -19.82 24.75 -5.44
CA MET A 328 -18.41 25.12 -5.58
C MET A 328 -18.20 26.26 -6.56
N GLN A 329 -19.00 26.37 -7.62
CA GLN A 329 -18.95 27.52 -8.53
C GLN A 329 -19.30 28.85 -7.85
N ALA A 330 -20.18 28.83 -6.86
CA ALA A 330 -20.53 30.01 -6.07
C ALA A 330 -19.47 30.36 -5.00
N ALA A 331 -18.61 29.41 -4.62
CA ALA A 331 -17.66 29.53 -3.51
C ALA A 331 -16.21 29.64 -4.01
N GLY A 332 -15.82 30.85 -4.45
CA GLY A 332 -14.55 31.10 -5.14
C GLY A 332 -13.23 30.88 -4.37
N SER A 333 -13.20 30.37 -3.13
CA SER A 333 -11.97 30.22 -2.32
C SER A 333 -11.64 28.80 -1.84
N GLY A 334 -12.61 27.87 -1.81
CA GLY A 334 -12.39 26.53 -1.24
C GLY A 334 -11.52 25.60 -2.09
N GLY A 335 -11.50 25.81 -3.41
CA GLY A 335 -10.68 25.01 -4.32
C GLY A 335 -9.19 25.27 -4.21
N ASP A 336 -8.78 26.45 -3.75
CA ASP A 336 -7.37 26.81 -3.63
C ASP A 336 -6.69 26.04 -2.48
N VAL A 337 -7.39 25.82 -1.37
CA VAL A 337 -6.89 25.01 -0.25
C VAL A 337 -6.73 23.54 -0.68
N ILE A 338 -7.70 22.98 -1.40
CA ILE A 338 -7.60 21.60 -1.90
C ILE A 338 -6.43 21.47 -2.89
N SER A 339 -6.29 22.41 -3.81
CA SER A 339 -5.18 22.47 -4.77
C SER A 339 -3.82 22.53 -4.06
N PHE A 340 -3.69 23.42 -3.06
CA PHE A 340 -2.51 23.50 -2.21
C PHE A 340 -2.19 22.16 -1.54
N LEU A 341 -3.17 21.56 -0.86
CA LEU A 341 -3.01 20.30 -0.13
C LEU A 341 -2.61 19.15 -1.05
N VAL A 342 -3.22 19.03 -2.23
CA VAL A 342 -2.83 18.04 -3.25
C VAL A 342 -1.40 18.29 -3.74
N GLY A 343 -1.03 19.54 -4.02
CA GLY A 343 0.34 19.93 -4.37
C GLY A 343 1.36 19.59 -3.28
N GLN A 344 0.91 19.59 -2.02
CA GLN A 344 1.67 19.07 -0.89
C GLN A 344 1.55 17.55 -0.72
N GLY A 345 1.32 16.78 -1.78
CA GLY A 345 1.37 15.32 -1.79
C GLY A 345 0.36 14.61 -0.87
N LEU A 346 -0.74 15.30 -0.50
CA LEU A 346 -1.82 14.66 0.26
C LEU A 346 -2.63 13.67 -0.59
N GLY A 347 -2.47 13.71 -1.92
CA GLY A 347 -3.08 12.75 -2.84
C GLY A 347 -2.57 11.31 -2.73
N GLU A 348 -1.53 11.05 -1.95
CA GLU A 348 -1.12 9.68 -1.59
C GLU A 348 -0.92 9.51 -0.08
N ALA A 349 -1.25 10.51 0.74
CA ALA A 349 -1.18 10.41 2.19
C ALA A 349 -2.28 9.45 2.68
N THR A 350 -2.10 8.79 3.82
CA THR A 350 -3.25 8.17 4.52
C THR A 350 -3.58 8.88 5.81
N ASP A 351 -2.62 9.62 6.34
CA ASP A 351 -2.78 10.46 7.53
C ASP A 351 -1.74 11.59 7.47
N VAL A 352 -2.20 12.83 7.50
CA VAL A 352 -1.33 14.02 7.45
C VAL A 352 -1.56 14.89 8.68
N LEU A 353 -0.47 15.37 9.27
CA LEU A 353 -0.54 16.41 10.30
C LEU A 353 -0.70 17.76 9.61
N LEU A 354 -1.75 18.50 9.96
CA LEU A 354 -1.94 19.90 9.60
C LEU A 354 -1.92 20.77 10.86
N ILE A 355 -1.50 22.02 10.69
CA ILE A 355 -1.58 23.04 11.73
C ILE A 355 -2.46 24.18 11.22
N ASP A 356 -3.48 24.51 11.98
CA ASP A 356 -4.28 25.70 11.78
C ASP A 356 -3.61 26.92 12.41
N GLU A 357 -3.02 27.77 11.56
CA GLU A 357 -2.31 28.98 11.98
C GLU A 357 -3.24 30.00 12.65
N ALA A 358 -4.56 29.96 12.42
CA ALA A 358 -5.49 30.84 13.11
C ALA A 358 -5.64 30.50 14.61
N LEU A 359 -5.36 29.25 14.99
CA LEU A 359 -5.40 28.77 16.38
C LEU A 359 -3.99 28.57 16.97
N CYS A 360 -2.95 28.57 16.15
CA CYS A 360 -1.60 28.25 16.58
C CYS A 360 -0.95 29.42 17.34
N VAL A 361 -0.67 29.22 18.62
CA VAL A 361 0.05 30.20 19.47
C VAL A 361 1.56 30.00 19.47
N ARG A 362 2.10 29.16 18.58
CA ARG A 362 3.56 28.92 18.40
C ARG A 362 4.32 28.59 19.70
N CYS A 363 3.71 27.80 20.58
CA CYS A 363 4.31 27.42 21.87
C CYS A 363 5.33 26.26 21.79
N ASP A 364 5.46 25.62 20.62
CA ASP A 364 6.29 24.43 20.33
C ASP A 364 5.96 23.17 21.15
N ASN A 365 4.82 23.14 21.84
CA ASN A 365 4.43 21.96 22.63
C ASN A 365 4.28 20.70 21.77
N CYS A 366 3.84 20.83 20.52
CA CYS A 366 3.70 19.70 19.61
C CYS A 366 5.05 19.04 19.28
N GLU A 367 6.11 19.84 19.13
CA GLU A 367 7.46 19.38 18.84
C GLU A 367 8.17 18.87 20.09
N LYS A 368 8.08 19.61 21.20
CA LYS A 368 8.63 19.21 22.50
C LYS A 368 8.06 17.86 22.96
N ALA A 369 6.73 17.70 22.91
CA ALA A 369 6.08 16.45 23.27
C ALA A 369 6.46 15.30 22.32
N CYS A 370 6.68 15.59 21.03
CA CYS A 370 7.18 14.60 20.07
C CYS A 370 8.58 14.12 20.48
N ALA A 371 9.50 15.06 20.73
CA ALA A 371 10.86 14.74 21.16
C ALA A 371 10.89 13.96 22.47
N GLU A 372 10.13 14.37 23.49
CA GLU A 372 10.06 13.68 24.78
C GLU A 372 9.54 12.25 24.64
N THR A 373 8.50 12.05 23.84
CA THR A 373 7.97 10.72 23.51
C THR A 373 9.01 9.85 22.81
N HIS A 374 9.86 10.46 21.98
CA HIS A 374 10.82 9.75 21.12
C HIS A 374 12.27 9.96 21.55
N LYS A 375 12.54 9.87 22.85
CA LYS A 375 13.90 9.81 23.44
C LYS A 375 14.78 11.01 23.05
N GLY A 376 14.17 12.20 22.98
CA GLY A 376 14.83 13.47 22.69
C GLY A 376 14.94 13.83 21.20
N THR A 377 14.50 12.96 20.29
CA THR A 377 14.53 13.23 18.85
C THR A 377 13.12 13.52 18.35
N SER A 378 12.84 14.78 18.02
CA SER A 378 11.58 15.13 17.38
C SER A 378 11.48 14.49 16.01
N ARG A 379 10.26 14.08 15.66
CA ARG A 379 9.89 13.46 14.38
C ARG A 379 8.97 14.37 13.56
N LEU A 380 8.88 15.61 14.00
CA LEU A 380 8.10 16.73 13.52
C LEU A 380 9.00 17.95 13.54
N ASP A 381 8.96 18.74 12.49
CA ASP A 381 9.42 20.13 12.51
C ASP A 381 8.20 21.01 12.27
N ARG A 382 7.83 21.80 13.29
CA ARG A 382 6.62 22.65 13.27
C ARG A 382 6.78 23.84 12.35
N GLU A 383 8.00 24.37 12.20
CA GLU A 383 8.24 25.60 11.44
C GLU A 383 8.47 25.31 9.96
N ALA A 384 9.08 24.17 9.65
CA ALA A 384 9.35 23.77 8.30
C ALA A 384 8.09 23.28 7.58
N GLY A 385 7.92 23.75 6.34
CA GLY A 385 6.83 23.34 5.47
C GLY A 385 6.08 24.54 4.94
N PRO A 386 5.22 24.35 3.93
CA PRO A 386 4.50 25.45 3.33
C PRO A 386 3.19 25.74 4.06
N THR A 387 2.75 26.99 3.93
CA THR A 387 1.47 27.48 4.45
C THR A 387 0.67 28.10 3.31
N PHE A 388 -0.63 27.83 3.30
CA PHE A 388 -1.58 28.53 2.42
C PHE A 388 -2.82 28.90 3.23
N ALA A 389 -3.22 30.17 3.15
CA ALA A 389 -4.19 30.77 4.06
C ALA A 389 -3.81 30.45 5.53
N ASN A 390 -4.71 29.83 6.30
CA ASN A 390 -4.46 29.43 7.68
C ASN A 390 -4.02 27.96 7.82
N VAL A 391 -3.75 27.26 6.71
CA VAL A 391 -3.41 25.83 6.72
C VAL A 391 -1.92 25.64 6.48
N HIS A 392 -1.21 25.20 7.52
CA HIS A 392 0.20 24.86 7.47
C HIS A 392 0.39 23.33 7.38
N VAL A 393 1.26 22.89 6.47
CA VAL A 393 1.65 21.47 6.31
C VAL A 393 3.07 21.31 6.87
N PRO A 394 3.24 20.99 8.16
CA PRO A 394 4.55 20.84 8.77
C PRO A 394 5.31 19.64 8.20
N THR A 395 6.63 19.63 8.42
CA THR A 395 7.48 18.51 8.03
C THR A 395 7.25 17.33 8.99
N SER A 396 6.34 16.44 8.60
CA SER A 396 5.99 15.21 9.30
C SER A 396 5.57 14.14 8.31
N CYS A 397 5.74 12.87 8.69
CA CYS A 397 5.39 11.76 7.81
C CYS A 397 3.88 11.74 7.48
N ARG A 398 3.58 11.48 6.20
CA ARG A 398 2.23 11.39 5.63
C ARG A 398 1.66 9.98 5.56
N HIS A 399 2.43 9.00 6.05
CA HIS A 399 2.07 7.58 6.11
C HIS A 399 1.52 7.02 4.78
N CYS A 400 2.17 7.39 3.68
CA CYS A 400 1.65 7.23 2.31
C CYS A 400 1.01 5.87 2.03
N GLU A 401 -0.03 5.87 1.19
CA GLU A 401 -0.71 4.67 0.68
C GLU A 401 0.27 3.68 0.04
N HIS A 402 1.24 4.22 -0.70
CA HIS A 402 2.42 3.52 -1.19
C HIS A 402 3.67 4.13 -0.55
N PRO A 403 4.16 3.58 0.58
CA PRO A 403 5.31 4.15 1.27
C PRO A 403 6.57 4.05 0.40
N HIS A 404 7.01 5.17 -0.18
CA HIS A 404 8.24 5.26 -0.97
C HIS A 404 9.47 4.79 -0.17
N CYS A 405 9.46 5.03 1.13
CA CYS A 405 10.53 4.61 2.04
C CYS A 405 10.65 3.09 2.21
N MET A 406 9.59 2.31 1.97
CA MET A 406 9.63 0.84 2.10
C MET A 406 10.24 0.14 0.89
N LYS A 407 10.28 0.80 -0.29
CA LYS A 407 10.61 0.15 -1.56
C LYS A 407 11.99 -0.54 -1.56
N ASP A 408 12.97 0.07 -0.90
CA ASP A 408 14.38 -0.34 -0.98
C ASP A 408 15.06 -0.34 0.40
N CYS A 409 14.37 -0.83 1.44
CA CYS A 409 14.97 -1.05 2.76
C CYS A 409 15.75 -2.37 2.76
N PRO A 410 17.10 -2.37 2.79
CA PRO A 410 17.87 -3.62 2.73
C PRO A 410 17.59 -4.59 3.88
N PRO A 411 17.52 -4.15 5.16
CA PRO A 411 17.22 -5.04 6.28
C PRO A 411 15.71 -5.28 6.48
N ASP A 412 14.85 -4.80 5.58
CA ASP A 412 13.39 -4.79 5.76
C ASP A 412 12.96 -4.22 7.11
N ALA A 413 13.51 -3.06 7.49
CA ALA A 413 13.26 -2.42 8.78
C ALA A 413 12.06 -1.47 8.78
N ILE A 414 11.30 -1.35 7.69
CA ILE A 414 10.17 -0.42 7.61
C ILE A 414 8.91 -1.23 7.33
N HIS A 415 7.96 -1.16 8.26
CA HIS A 415 6.73 -1.93 8.21
C HIS A 415 5.52 -1.03 8.34
N ARG A 416 4.34 -1.58 8.04
CA ARG A 416 3.05 -0.91 8.22
C ARG A 416 2.20 -1.67 9.22
N ALA A 417 1.69 -0.96 10.22
CA ALA A 417 0.76 -1.51 11.20
C ALA A 417 -0.69 -1.55 10.65
N PRO A 418 -1.59 -2.39 11.19
CA PRO A 418 -2.97 -2.56 10.70
C PRO A 418 -3.84 -1.29 10.72
N ASN A 419 -3.48 -0.30 11.52
CA ASN A 419 -4.09 1.03 11.60
C ASN A 419 -3.49 2.04 10.59
N GLY A 420 -2.49 1.64 9.80
CA GLY A 420 -1.98 2.38 8.65
C GLY A 420 -0.62 3.01 8.87
N GLU A 421 -0.09 2.97 10.09
CA GLU A 421 1.16 3.61 10.43
C GLU A 421 2.35 2.90 9.81
N VAL A 422 3.05 3.61 8.94
CA VAL A 422 4.39 3.23 8.54
C VAL A 422 5.36 3.54 9.69
N TYR A 423 6.16 2.58 10.13
CA TYR A 423 7.14 2.74 11.22
C TYR A 423 8.47 2.05 10.90
N ILE A 424 9.52 2.39 11.64
CA ILE A 424 10.87 1.83 11.51
C ILE A 424 11.14 0.93 12.71
N ALA A 425 11.50 -0.33 12.47
CA ALA A 425 11.85 -1.33 13.47
C ALA A 425 13.34 -1.26 13.85
N ASP A 426 13.72 -1.99 14.90
CA ASP A 426 15.04 -1.90 15.53
C ASP A 426 16.19 -2.45 14.67
N ASN A 427 15.89 -3.31 13.70
CA ASN A 427 16.82 -3.86 12.70
C ASN A 427 17.29 -2.82 11.65
N CYS A 428 16.95 -1.54 11.81
CA CYS A 428 17.49 -0.47 10.97
C CYS A 428 19.02 -0.33 11.11
N ILE A 429 19.73 -0.50 9.99
CA ILE A 429 21.20 -0.40 9.88
C ILE A 429 21.71 1.00 9.50
N GLY A 430 20.82 1.98 9.37
CA GLY A 430 21.24 3.36 9.10
C GLY A 430 21.70 3.70 7.68
N CYS A 431 21.40 2.88 6.67
CA CYS A 431 21.89 3.08 5.28
C CYS A 431 21.38 4.35 4.55
N GLY A 432 20.33 5.02 5.04
CA GLY A 432 19.81 6.26 4.45
C GLY A 432 18.97 6.12 3.16
N ASN A 433 18.72 4.90 2.64
CA ASN A 433 17.88 4.72 1.45
C ASN A 433 16.47 5.31 1.60
N CYS A 434 15.84 5.10 2.75
CA CYS A 434 14.51 5.63 3.05
C CYS A 434 14.46 7.16 3.06
N GLN A 435 15.53 7.84 3.50
CA GLN A 435 15.65 9.30 3.43
C GLN A 435 15.66 9.78 1.98
N ARG A 436 16.50 9.17 1.13
CA ARG A 436 16.59 9.52 -0.30
C ARG A 436 15.30 9.23 -1.07
N ASN A 437 14.61 8.15 -0.70
CA ASN A 437 13.38 7.74 -1.36
C ASN A 437 12.16 8.57 -0.93
N CYS A 438 12.22 9.32 0.16
CA CYS A 438 11.08 10.11 0.61
C CYS A 438 10.96 11.40 -0.23
N PRO A 439 9.92 11.56 -1.07
CA PRO A 439 9.77 12.76 -1.90
C PRO A 439 9.46 14.02 -1.09
N TYR A 440 9.19 13.87 0.21
CA TYR A 440 8.73 14.93 1.11
C TYR A 440 9.78 15.35 2.14
N GLY A 441 10.96 14.73 2.12
CA GLY A 441 12.06 15.09 3.03
C GLY A 441 11.78 14.82 4.52
N VAL A 442 10.74 14.06 4.86
CA VAL A 442 10.28 13.88 6.26
C VAL A 442 11.06 12.83 7.05
N ILE A 443 11.96 12.08 6.38
CA ILE A 443 12.82 11.08 7.02
C ILE A 443 14.23 11.64 7.12
N HIS A 444 14.80 11.63 8.30
CA HIS A 444 16.16 12.12 8.55
C HIS A 444 16.98 11.10 9.36
N MET A 445 18.31 11.21 9.29
CA MET A 445 19.22 10.34 10.04
C MET A 445 19.62 11.00 11.35
N SER A 446 19.26 10.37 12.48
CA SER A 446 19.55 10.88 13.81
C SER A 446 20.41 9.90 14.61
N ALA A 447 21.37 10.46 15.35
CA ALA A 447 22.09 9.71 16.38
C ALA A 447 21.15 9.42 17.55
N LYS A 448 21.35 8.29 18.23
CA LYS A 448 20.57 7.98 19.43
C LYS A 448 20.97 8.94 20.53
N LYS A 449 20.08 9.88 20.90
CA LYS A 449 20.32 10.79 22.01
C LYS A 449 20.34 10.02 23.34
N THR A 450 21.14 10.51 24.29
CA THR A 450 21.23 9.94 25.63
C THR A 450 19.92 10.14 26.38
N LYS A 451 19.52 9.15 27.19
CA LYS A 451 18.27 9.21 27.95
C LYS A 451 18.42 10.25 29.07
N LYS A 452 17.46 11.16 29.21
CA LYS A 452 17.41 12.06 30.36
C LYS A 452 17.27 11.25 31.65
N PRO A 453 17.96 11.65 32.74
CA PRO A 453 17.76 11.05 34.06
C PRO A 453 16.31 11.23 34.54
N GLY A 454 15.84 10.30 35.38
CA GLY A 454 14.48 10.37 35.92
C GLY A 454 14.28 11.54 36.88
N LEU A 455 13.03 11.96 37.11
CA LEU A 455 12.69 13.10 37.97
C LEU A 455 13.36 13.02 39.36
N ILE A 456 13.33 11.85 39.99
CA ILE A 456 13.96 11.62 41.30
C ILE A 456 15.48 11.78 41.23
N GLN A 457 16.10 11.30 40.14
CA GLN A 457 17.54 11.36 39.97
C GLN A 457 18.02 12.80 39.73
N TRP A 458 17.24 13.59 39.00
CA TRP A 458 17.46 15.03 38.86
C TRP A 458 17.24 15.76 40.18
N LEU A 459 16.10 15.53 40.84
CA LEU A 459 15.71 16.24 42.07
C LEU A 459 16.68 15.97 43.24
N LEU A 460 17.13 14.73 43.41
CA LEU A 460 17.95 14.32 44.55
C LEU A 460 19.46 14.47 44.30
N PHE A 461 19.91 14.33 43.05
CA PHE A 461 21.36 14.28 42.74
C PHE A 461 21.81 15.37 41.76
N GLY A 462 20.92 16.27 41.32
CA GLY A 462 21.23 17.28 40.31
C GLY A 462 21.75 16.66 39.00
N ALA A 463 21.44 15.39 38.75
CA ALA A 463 21.97 14.68 37.61
C ALA A 463 21.24 15.15 36.34
N GLY A 464 21.96 15.80 35.42
CA GLY A 464 21.48 16.15 34.08
C GLY A 464 20.43 17.27 34.03
N PRO A 465 19.90 17.58 32.83
CA PRO A 465 18.90 18.62 32.62
C PRO A 465 17.55 18.25 33.24
N GLY A 466 16.88 19.23 33.83
CA GLY A 466 15.59 19.07 34.50
C GLY A 466 14.39 18.85 33.57
N PRO A 467 13.20 18.61 34.14
CA PRO A 467 11.95 18.57 33.39
C PRO A 467 11.78 19.85 32.57
N GLY A 468 11.60 19.73 31.24
CA GLY A 468 11.46 20.86 30.32
C GLY A 468 12.77 21.46 29.77
N GLU A 469 13.95 21.09 30.28
CA GLU A 469 15.24 21.60 29.79
C GLU A 469 15.77 20.78 28.59
N ALA A 470 16.58 21.37 27.70
CA ALA A 470 17.08 20.68 26.52
C ALA A 470 18.00 19.47 26.89
N PRO A 471 17.97 18.34 26.15
CA PRO A 471 18.87 17.22 26.39
C PRO A 471 20.35 17.60 26.17
N TYR A 472 21.26 16.87 26.84
CA TYR A 472 22.71 17.04 26.71
C TYR A 472 23.19 16.76 25.28
N ASP A 473 23.60 17.81 24.55
CA ASP A 473 24.32 17.68 23.28
C ASP A 473 25.79 17.35 23.54
N LYS A 474 26.07 16.06 23.77
CA LYS A 474 27.31 15.45 23.29
C LYS A 474 26.95 14.19 22.55
N ALA A 475 26.75 14.32 21.25
CA ALA A 475 26.72 13.19 20.34
C ALA A 475 28.08 12.49 20.39
N THR A 476 28.20 11.45 21.22
CA THR A 476 29.17 10.38 20.96
C THR A 476 28.89 9.81 19.58
N ALA A 477 29.92 9.39 18.85
CA ALA A 477 29.84 8.79 17.51
C ALA A 477 29.00 7.49 17.49
N SER A 478 27.69 7.62 17.66
CA SER A 478 26.74 6.53 17.57
C SER A 478 26.27 6.41 16.13
N GLU A 479 26.09 5.18 15.66
CA GLU A 479 25.44 4.89 14.39
C GLU A 479 24.12 5.66 14.27
N LYS A 480 23.99 6.45 13.19
CA LYS A 480 22.76 7.18 12.91
C LYS A 480 21.70 6.20 12.42
N LYS A 481 20.51 6.25 13.00
CA LYS A 481 19.33 5.50 12.53
C LYS A 481 18.35 6.44 11.83
N ALA A 482 17.57 5.87 10.92
CA ALA A 482 16.53 6.63 10.25
C ALA A 482 15.41 6.94 11.24
N VAL A 483 14.92 8.19 11.18
CA VAL A 483 13.89 8.73 12.06
C VAL A 483 12.78 9.31 11.20
N LYS A 484 11.54 8.96 11.55
CA LYS A 484 10.32 9.50 10.97
C LYS A 484 9.17 9.37 11.97
N CYS A 485 8.13 10.18 11.82
CA CYS A 485 6.91 10.04 12.61
C CYS A 485 6.31 8.63 12.45
N ASP A 486 5.92 7.98 13.54
CA ASP A 486 5.23 6.67 13.59
C ASP A 486 3.81 6.81 14.19
N MET A 487 3.27 8.03 14.15
CA MET A 487 2.02 8.45 14.82
C MET A 487 1.92 8.10 16.30
N CYS A 488 3.04 7.86 16.97
CA CYS A 488 3.06 7.34 18.33
C CYS A 488 2.22 6.06 18.45
N LYS A 489 2.30 5.15 17.47
CA LYS A 489 1.52 3.91 17.38
C LYS A 489 1.43 3.08 18.66
N ASP A 490 2.45 3.16 19.51
CA ASP A 490 2.56 2.41 20.75
C ASP A 490 1.88 3.13 21.95
N LEU A 491 1.29 4.31 21.73
CA LEU A 491 0.58 5.09 22.75
C LEU A 491 -0.94 5.03 22.54
N PRO A 492 -1.72 4.58 23.55
CA PRO A 492 -3.18 4.46 23.42
C PRO A 492 -3.89 5.80 23.20
N GLY A 493 -3.29 6.92 23.64
CA GLY A 493 -3.86 8.24 23.41
C GLY A 493 -3.65 8.81 21.99
N GLY A 494 -2.97 8.10 21.08
CA GLY A 494 -2.63 8.58 19.73
C GLY A 494 -1.38 9.45 19.63
N ALA A 495 -1.37 10.40 18.69
CA ALA A 495 -0.20 11.25 18.41
C ALA A 495 0.05 12.30 19.50
N ALA A 496 1.26 12.29 20.09
CA ALA A 496 1.64 13.22 21.15
C ALA A 496 1.61 14.70 20.70
N CYS A 497 1.97 14.98 19.44
CA CYS A 497 1.96 16.33 18.89
C CYS A 497 0.56 16.97 18.83
N VAL A 498 -0.48 16.17 18.61
CA VAL A 498 -1.89 16.61 18.61
C VAL A 498 -2.36 16.81 20.06
N ARG A 499 -2.15 15.81 20.93
CA ARG A 499 -2.58 15.89 22.34
C ARG A 499 -1.95 17.03 23.12
N ALA A 500 -0.70 17.39 22.79
CA ALA A 500 0.02 18.46 23.47
C ALA A 500 -0.35 19.86 22.97
N CYS A 501 -1.18 19.98 21.92
CA CYS A 501 -1.60 21.27 21.39
C CYS A 501 -2.69 21.89 22.29
N PRO A 502 -2.41 22.99 23.01
CA PRO A 502 -3.35 23.55 23.99
C PRO A 502 -4.57 24.21 23.33
N THR A 503 -4.46 24.61 22.07
CA THR A 503 -5.51 25.31 21.32
C THR A 503 -6.26 24.41 20.33
N GLY A 504 -5.85 23.14 20.18
CA GLY A 504 -6.39 22.24 19.16
C GLY A 504 -5.97 22.59 17.72
N ALA A 505 -4.97 23.47 17.54
CA ALA A 505 -4.46 23.86 16.23
C ALA A 505 -3.83 22.71 15.42
N ALA A 506 -3.17 21.76 16.09
CA ALA A 506 -2.53 20.63 15.44
C ALA A 506 -3.52 19.46 15.34
N LEU A 507 -3.79 18.99 14.11
CA LEU A 507 -4.72 17.89 13.86
C LEU A 507 -4.20 16.94 12.79
N ARG A 508 -4.61 15.67 12.88
CA ARG A 508 -4.33 14.68 11.84
C ARG A 508 -5.58 14.42 11.02
N ILE A 509 -5.40 14.43 9.70
CA ILE A 509 -6.48 14.36 8.73
C ILE A 509 -6.24 13.18 7.78
N SER A 510 -7.28 12.39 7.53
CA SER A 510 -7.28 11.40 6.47
C SER A 510 -7.70 12.03 5.12
N PRO A 511 -7.31 11.46 3.97
CA PRO A 511 -7.73 11.98 2.67
C PRO A 511 -9.23 12.15 2.49
N GLU A 512 -10.03 11.34 3.19
CA GLU A 512 -11.49 11.32 3.09
C GLU A 512 -12.12 12.54 3.78
N ASP A 513 -11.45 13.10 4.80
CA ASP A 513 -11.92 14.27 5.55
C ASP A 513 -11.39 15.59 4.95
N LEU A 514 -10.46 15.54 3.99
CA LEU A 514 -9.86 16.73 3.37
C LEU A 514 -10.89 17.69 2.75
N PRO A 515 -11.91 17.24 1.99
CA PRO A 515 -12.88 18.17 1.40
C PRO A 515 -13.69 18.91 2.46
N GLN A 516 -14.11 18.20 3.51
CA GLN A 516 -14.85 18.79 4.62
C GLN A 516 -13.98 19.78 5.41
N TYR A 517 -12.72 19.42 5.66
CA TYR A 517 -11.75 20.31 6.30
C TYR A 517 -11.53 21.59 5.47
N ALA A 518 -11.23 21.46 4.17
CA ALA A 518 -11.02 22.60 3.29
C ALA A 518 -12.26 23.52 3.22
N PHE A 519 -13.46 22.95 3.24
CA PHE A 519 -14.70 23.71 3.28
C PHE A 519 -14.90 24.47 4.60
N ALA A 520 -14.51 23.89 5.73
CA ALA A 520 -14.65 24.52 7.04
C ALA A 520 -13.64 25.66 7.28
N ARG A 521 -12.54 25.71 6.52
CA ARG A 521 -11.45 26.70 6.67
C ARG A 521 -11.53 27.87 5.69
N ARG A 522 -12.76 28.20 5.27
CA ARG A 522 -13.09 29.37 4.46
C ARG A 522 -12.78 30.68 5.15
#